data_AF-A0A8H6CWK4-F1
#
_entry.id   AF-A0A8H6CWK4-F1
#
_cell.length_a   1.000
_cell.length_b   1.000
_cell.length_c   1.000
_cell.angle_alpha   90.00
_cell.angle_beta   90.00
_cell.angle_gamma   90.00
#
_symmetry.space_group_name_H-M   'P 1'
#
loop_
_entity.id
_entity.type
_entity.pdbx_description
1 polymer ?
#
loop_
_entity_poly.entity_id
_entity_poly.type
_entity_poly.pdbx_seq_one_letter_code
_entity_poly.pdbx_strand_id
1 'polypeptide(L)'
;MQEFLRRAIRIQLERSQTSTPSIRVAQASVLNQIGMMYGGDLRFAECAQETMAQLATQCRKIASFSDNLAKSSVGENTVSQGWQAWIRAELEIRLFYCAWLVDSQQRGFFAFSSTIPIDFLQSPMPANGNVWAISSAETWKNSLKEDSSSQQLFSLRQVLLGLYRYREVPSRLDAFNSLLLVMGILNDLSWLRHAHLYLDILQRHVETLPPTALARAAVTNIHMASLLIYFPTREVIAFGRWRVTETQHSMVVGKLKRWMSNPRNAREALIHACRIWSQIRLSRTNAHHEAPAFLHSAISIWALVEHSEEFDVGNADEFPILRLDGSSRDAKYWAAGNEKKRLYLSGVGLLGHRGALARLINETARLLEERIAWPQAWRTGPYLKQSYAESRRVQ
;
A
#
# COMPACT_ATOMS: atom_id res chain seq x y z
N MET A 1 -20.80 -16.68 5.56
CA MET A 1 -19.85 -16.38 6.66
C MET A 1 -19.72 -14.87 6.92
N GLN A 2 -19.41 -14.04 5.92
CA GLN A 2 -19.23 -12.58 6.14
C GLN A 2 -20.46 -11.87 6.71
N GLU A 3 -21.66 -12.16 6.20
CA GLU A 3 -22.88 -11.53 6.73
C GLU A 3 -23.14 -11.89 8.20
N PHE A 4 -22.83 -13.13 8.58
CA PHE A 4 -22.94 -13.57 9.98
C PHE A 4 -21.97 -12.79 10.87
N LEU A 5 -20.70 -12.68 10.45
CA LEU A 5 -19.67 -11.94 11.20
C LEU A 5 -20.05 -10.46 11.34
N ARG A 6 -20.46 -9.81 10.25
CA ARG A 6 -20.92 -8.41 10.25
C ARG A 6 -22.06 -8.18 11.24
N ARG A 7 -23.09 -9.03 11.23
CA ARG A 7 -24.22 -8.94 12.17
C ARG A 7 -23.80 -9.23 13.61
N ALA A 8 -22.97 -10.24 13.83
CA ALA A 8 -22.48 -10.60 15.16
C ALA A 8 -21.66 -9.46 15.79
N ILE A 9 -20.77 -8.83 15.03
CA ILE A 9 -20.01 -7.65 15.48
C ILE A 9 -20.97 -6.54 15.90
N ARG A 10 -21.97 -6.23 15.06
CA ARG A 10 -22.94 -5.17 15.37
C ARG A 10 -23.71 -5.44 16.65
N ILE A 11 -24.25 -6.65 16.82
CA ILE A 11 -24.96 -7.06 18.04
C ILE A 11 -24.04 -6.95 19.26
N GLN A 12 -22.78 -7.38 19.15
CA GLN A 12 -21.83 -7.28 20.27
C GLN A 12 -21.49 -5.84 20.64
N LEU A 13 -21.38 -4.95 19.65
CA LEU A 13 -21.15 -3.53 19.91
C LEU A 13 -22.33 -2.85 20.60
N GLU A 14 -23.56 -3.17 20.17
CA GLU A 14 -24.78 -2.68 20.79
C GLU A 14 -24.89 -3.16 22.25
N ARG A 15 -24.59 -4.44 22.50
CA ARG A 15 -24.60 -5.02 23.86
C ARG A 15 -23.53 -4.46 24.80
N SER A 16 -22.36 -4.10 24.26
CA SER A 16 -21.20 -3.64 25.04
C SER A 16 -20.98 -2.12 24.97
N GLN A 17 -22.03 -1.35 24.62
CA GLN A 17 -21.92 0.08 24.40
C GLN A 17 -21.37 0.83 25.63
N THR A 18 -21.80 0.45 26.83
CA THR A 18 -21.35 1.05 28.12
C THR A 18 -20.20 0.28 28.78
N SER A 19 -19.88 -0.92 28.30
CA SER A 19 -18.84 -1.77 28.88
C SER A 19 -17.44 -1.39 28.40
N THR A 20 -16.42 -1.95 29.05
CA THR A 20 -15.02 -1.86 28.59
C THR A 20 -14.89 -2.43 27.17
N PRO A 21 -14.12 -1.78 26.28
CA PRO A 21 -14.02 -2.20 24.89
C PRO A 21 -13.29 -3.54 24.76
N SER A 22 -13.79 -4.40 23.88
CA SER A 22 -13.19 -5.71 23.61
C SER A 22 -12.25 -5.66 22.41
N ILE A 23 -10.95 -5.91 22.65
CA ILE A 23 -9.93 -6.04 21.60
C ILE A 23 -10.31 -7.11 20.59
N ARG A 24 -10.89 -8.23 21.04
CA ARG A 24 -11.29 -9.35 20.16
C ARG A 24 -12.35 -8.93 19.15
N VAL A 25 -13.33 -8.12 19.58
CA VAL A 25 -14.38 -7.59 18.69
C VAL A 25 -13.78 -6.63 17.67
N ALA A 26 -12.84 -5.78 18.08
CA ALA A 26 -12.15 -4.88 17.16
C ALA A 26 -11.23 -5.62 16.17
N GLN A 27 -10.50 -6.66 16.60
CA GLN A 27 -9.75 -7.56 15.71
C GLN A 27 -10.66 -8.22 14.67
N ALA A 28 -11.79 -8.78 15.13
CA ALA A 28 -12.80 -9.33 14.23
C ALA A 28 -13.36 -8.27 13.27
N SER A 29 -13.49 -7.01 13.71
CA SER A 29 -13.95 -5.90 12.89
C SER A 29 -12.96 -5.55 11.79
N VAL A 30 -11.65 -5.50 12.08
CA VAL A 30 -10.60 -5.30 11.06
C VAL A 30 -10.62 -6.43 10.02
N LEU A 31 -10.70 -7.70 10.47
CA LEU A 31 -10.76 -8.83 9.55
C LEU A 31 -12.04 -8.81 8.70
N ASN A 32 -13.18 -8.45 9.31
CA ASN A 32 -14.45 -8.28 8.60
C ASN A 32 -14.34 -7.14 7.56
N GLN A 33 -13.66 -6.03 7.85
CA GLN A 33 -13.43 -4.95 6.87
C GLN A 33 -12.70 -5.45 5.63
N ILE A 34 -11.60 -6.20 5.83
CA ILE A 34 -10.83 -6.78 4.72
C ILE A 34 -11.72 -7.78 3.95
N GLY A 35 -12.40 -8.66 4.68
CA GLY A 35 -13.28 -9.67 4.10
C GLY A 35 -14.44 -9.09 3.28
N MET A 36 -15.04 -8.00 3.73
CA MET A 36 -16.11 -7.31 3.03
C MET A 36 -15.62 -6.56 1.80
N MET A 37 -14.51 -5.83 1.91
CA MET A 37 -13.97 -5.02 0.81
C MET A 37 -13.40 -5.89 -0.33
N TYR A 38 -12.68 -6.96 0.02
CA TYR A 38 -11.92 -7.77 -0.95
C TYR A 38 -12.57 -9.14 -1.25
N GLY A 39 -13.75 -9.41 -0.68
CA GLY A 39 -14.49 -10.67 -0.82
C GLY A 39 -15.30 -10.83 -2.12
N GLY A 40 -15.30 -9.83 -3.02
CA GLY A 40 -15.89 -9.92 -4.37
C GLY A 40 -17.40 -9.76 -4.49
N ASP A 41 -18.11 -9.49 -3.39
CA ASP A 41 -19.52 -9.08 -3.38
C ASP A 41 -19.61 -7.56 -3.19
N LEU A 42 -20.13 -6.87 -4.20
CA LEU A 42 -20.23 -5.41 -4.22
C LEU A 42 -21.08 -4.89 -3.05
N ARG A 43 -22.10 -5.63 -2.62
CA ARG A 43 -22.96 -5.23 -1.47
C ARG A 43 -22.15 -5.15 -0.18
N PHE A 44 -21.19 -6.05 0.00
CA PHE A 44 -20.30 -6.01 1.16
C PHE A 44 -19.23 -4.93 1.02
N ALA A 45 -18.74 -4.65 -0.19
CA ALA A 45 -17.82 -3.54 -0.42
C ALA A 45 -18.48 -2.19 -0.07
N GLU A 46 -19.76 -2.00 -0.40
CA GLU A 46 -20.56 -0.85 0.04
C GLU A 46 -20.71 -0.82 1.57
N CYS A 47 -21.12 -1.94 2.18
CA CYS A 47 -21.20 -2.05 3.65
C CYS A 47 -19.86 -1.78 4.35
N ALA A 48 -18.71 -2.10 3.73
CA ALA A 48 -17.39 -1.85 4.30
C ALA A 48 -17.16 -0.35 4.54
N GLN A 49 -17.64 0.51 3.65
CA GLN A 49 -17.54 1.96 3.82
C GLN A 49 -18.32 2.43 5.06
N GLU A 50 -19.56 1.95 5.23
CA GLU A 50 -20.40 2.31 6.39
C GLU A 50 -19.78 1.81 7.70
N THR A 51 -19.31 0.57 7.70
CA THR A 51 -18.80 -0.11 8.90
C THR A 51 -17.37 0.33 9.26
N MET A 52 -16.64 0.99 8.36
CA MET A 52 -15.35 1.60 8.67
C MET A 52 -15.48 2.69 9.76
N ALA A 53 -16.57 3.46 9.75
CA ALA A 53 -16.84 4.47 10.78
C ALA A 53 -17.10 3.82 12.16
N GLN A 54 -17.69 2.62 12.17
CA GLN A 54 -17.86 1.83 13.38
C GLN A 54 -16.52 1.35 13.92
N LEU A 55 -15.63 0.85 13.04
CA LEU A 55 -14.26 0.48 13.42
C LEU A 55 -13.48 1.68 13.97
N ALA A 56 -13.56 2.85 13.33
CA ALA A 56 -12.93 4.08 13.82
C ALA A 56 -13.45 4.45 15.24
N THR A 57 -14.74 4.25 15.50
CA THR A 57 -15.35 4.49 16.82
C THR A 57 -14.88 3.49 17.86
N GLN A 58 -14.75 2.21 17.50
CA GLN A 58 -14.14 1.20 18.37
C GLN A 58 -12.71 1.57 18.73
N CYS A 59 -11.89 1.99 17.75
CA CYS A 59 -10.52 2.42 17.98
C CYS A 59 -10.45 3.61 18.94
N ARG A 60 -11.30 4.63 18.76
CA ARG A 60 -11.39 5.77 19.69
C ARG A 60 -11.77 5.33 21.10
N LYS A 61 -12.74 4.43 21.22
CA LYS A 61 -13.15 3.88 22.52
C LYS A 61 -12.01 3.07 23.16
N ILE A 62 -11.29 2.24 22.43
CA ILE A 62 -10.12 1.53 22.98
C ILE A 62 -9.06 2.53 23.46
N ALA A 63 -8.74 3.53 22.65
CA ALA A 63 -7.77 4.56 23.00
C ALA A 63 -8.16 5.37 24.25
N SER A 64 -9.45 5.69 24.45
CA SER A 64 -9.91 6.43 25.62
C SER A 64 -9.82 5.64 26.93
N PHE A 65 -9.79 4.30 26.87
CA PHE A 65 -9.64 3.41 28.02
C PHE A 65 -8.19 2.94 28.23
N SER A 66 -7.26 3.32 27.34
CA SER A 66 -5.88 2.83 27.36
C SER A 66 -4.93 3.92 27.85
N ASP A 67 -4.38 3.73 29.05
CA ASP A 67 -3.31 4.59 29.58
C ASP A 67 -2.04 4.55 28.69
N ASN A 68 -1.85 3.46 27.94
CA ASN A 68 -0.68 3.22 27.10
C ASN A 68 -0.74 4.00 25.78
N LEU A 69 -1.93 4.22 25.23
CA LEU A 69 -2.14 5.05 24.03
C LEU A 69 -2.11 6.55 24.36
N ALA A 70 -2.34 6.93 25.62
CA ALA A 70 -2.41 8.31 26.09
C ALA A 70 -1.06 8.88 26.59
N LYS A 71 -0.09 8.04 26.98
CA LYS A 71 1.19 8.49 27.56
C LYS A 71 2.37 8.09 26.69
N SER A 72 3.15 9.09 26.22
CA SER A 72 4.41 8.87 25.48
C SER A 72 5.56 8.30 26.35
N SER A 73 5.37 8.19 27.67
CA SER A 73 6.37 7.70 28.62
C SER A 73 5.97 6.34 29.21
N VAL A 74 6.13 5.27 28.43
CA VAL A 74 5.82 3.90 28.89
C VAL A 74 7.03 3.27 29.58
N GLY A 75 8.27 3.70 29.28
CA GLY A 75 9.52 3.06 29.74
C GLY A 75 9.58 2.69 31.24
N GLU A 76 9.24 3.61 32.14
CA GLU A 76 9.23 3.34 33.59
C GLU A 76 8.03 2.50 34.05
N ASN A 77 6.88 2.60 33.35
CA ASN A 77 5.66 1.87 33.70
C ASN A 77 5.66 0.41 33.18
N THR A 78 6.30 0.13 32.04
CA THR A 78 6.30 -1.22 31.44
C THR A 78 7.04 -2.27 32.25
N VAL A 79 8.14 -1.89 32.91
CA VAL A 79 8.89 -2.82 33.79
C VAL A 79 8.06 -3.17 35.03
N SER A 80 7.19 -2.25 35.48
CA SER A 80 6.34 -2.43 36.66
C SER A 80 5.07 -3.25 36.38
N GLN A 81 4.52 -3.18 35.16
CA GLN A 81 3.25 -3.84 34.80
C GLN A 81 3.38 -5.31 34.34
N GLY A 82 4.59 -5.77 34.03
CA GLY A 82 4.88 -7.17 33.66
C GLY A 82 4.56 -7.55 32.21
N TRP A 83 5.07 -8.71 31.75
CA TRP A 83 5.04 -9.13 30.34
C TRP A 83 3.63 -9.25 29.75
N GLN A 84 2.65 -9.75 30.51
CA GLN A 84 1.28 -9.90 30.05
C GLN A 84 0.57 -8.54 29.83
N ALA A 85 0.85 -7.55 30.67
CA ALA A 85 0.34 -6.20 30.47
C ALA A 85 0.99 -5.54 29.25
N TRP A 86 2.30 -5.75 29.05
CA TRP A 86 2.99 -5.30 27.84
C TRP A 86 2.40 -5.91 26.57
N ILE A 87 2.16 -7.23 26.53
CA ILE A 87 1.51 -7.90 25.39
C ILE A 87 0.16 -7.25 25.10
N ARG A 88 -0.65 -6.98 26.13
CA ARG A 88 -1.96 -6.34 25.96
C ARG A 88 -1.85 -4.94 25.37
N ALA A 89 -0.93 -4.12 25.87
CA ALA A 89 -0.68 -2.78 25.36
C ALA A 89 -0.23 -2.82 23.89
N GLU A 90 0.70 -3.71 23.56
CA GLU A 90 1.24 -3.87 22.21
C GLU A 90 0.16 -4.39 21.24
N LEU A 91 -0.74 -5.26 21.69
CA LEU A 91 -1.91 -5.69 20.91
C LEU A 91 -2.85 -4.53 20.58
N GLU A 92 -3.09 -3.61 21.52
CA GLU A 92 -3.91 -2.42 21.28
C GLU A 92 -3.26 -1.49 20.25
N ILE A 93 -1.96 -1.22 20.39
CA ILE A 93 -1.19 -0.39 19.46
C ILE A 93 -1.20 -1.01 18.05
N ARG A 94 -0.87 -2.30 17.93
CA ARG A 94 -0.85 -3.00 16.63
C ARG A 94 -2.23 -3.06 15.99
N LEU A 95 -3.27 -3.37 16.76
CA LEU A 95 -4.65 -3.38 16.27
C LEU A 95 -5.03 -2.01 15.70
N PHE A 96 -4.67 -0.94 16.43
CA PHE A 96 -4.90 0.42 16.00
C PHE A 96 -4.23 0.70 14.64
N TYR A 97 -2.93 0.43 14.52
CA TYR A 97 -2.19 0.66 13.28
C TYR A 97 -2.63 -0.26 12.14
N CYS A 98 -3.07 -1.49 12.42
CA CYS A 98 -3.66 -2.37 11.41
C CYS A 98 -4.98 -1.81 10.87
N ALA A 99 -5.85 -1.27 11.73
CA ALA A 99 -7.07 -0.61 11.30
C ALA A 99 -6.75 0.60 10.39
N TRP A 100 -5.82 1.46 10.83
CA TRP A 100 -5.39 2.63 10.06
C TRP A 100 -4.69 2.28 8.74
N LEU A 101 -3.90 1.19 8.71
CA LEU A 101 -3.30 0.65 7.50
C LEU A 101 -4.37 0.27 6.47
N VAL A 102 -5.43 -0.45 6.90
CA VAL A 102 -6.54 -0.83 6.01
C VAL A 102 -7.28 0.40 5.48
N ASP A 103 -7.61 1.38 6.33
CA ASP A 103 -8.23 2.65 5.92
C ASP A 103 -7.35 3.41 4.90
N SER A 104 -6.04 3.48 5.16
CA SER A 104 -5.09 4.16 4.28
C SER A 104 -4.90 3.47 2.93
N GLN A 105 -4.89 2.14 2.91
CA GLN A 105 -4.88 1.37 1.67
C GLN A 105 -6.15 1.58 0.86
N GLN A 106 -7.32 1.59 1.50
CA GLN A 106 -8.58 1.83 0.80
C GLN A 106 -8.64 3.24 0.18
N ARG A 107 -8.11 4.25 0.88
CA ARG A 107 -7.90 5.59 0.31
C ARG A 107 -7.01 5.55 -0.93
N GLY A 108 -5.87 4.86 -0.84
CA GLY A 108 -4.91 4.72 -1.94
C GLY A 108 -5.46 3.95 -3.14
N PHE A 109 -6.21 2.86 -2.95
CA PHE A 109 -6.67 2.00 -4.05
C PHE A 109 -8.03 2.39 -4.63
N PHE A 110 -8.89 3.04 -3.86
CA PHE A 110 -10.27 3.31 -4.27
C PHE A 110 -10.64 4.80 -4.20
N ALA A 111 -9.69 5.67 -3.83
CA ALA A 111 -9.90 7.11 -3.71
C ALA A 111 -11.04 7.49 -2.75
N PHE A 112 -11.26 6.66 -1.72
CA PHE A 112 -12.17 6.93 -0.61
C PHE A 112 -11.60 7.99 0.34
N SER A 113 -12.46 8.55 1.18
CA SER A 113 -12.04 9.46 2.26
C SER A 113 -11.44 8.67 3.43
N SER A 114 -10.50 9.28 4.14
CA SER A 114 -10.02 8.73 5.42
C SER A 114 -11.16 8.69 6.42
N THR A 115 -11.35 7.56 7.09
CA THR A 115 -12.35 7.44 8.17
C THR A 115 -11.70 7.40 9.54
N ILE A 116 -10.51 6.80 9.63
CA ILE A 116 -9.73 6.73 10.86
C ILE A 116 -8.92 8.04 10.97
N PRO A 117 -9.10 8.83 12.05
CA PRO A 117 -8.40 10.10 12.22
C PRO A 117 -6.88 9.95 12.23
N ILE A 118 -6.20 11.00 11.76
CA ILE A 118 -4.74 11.07 11.76
C ILE A 118 -4.15 11.34 13.15
N ASP A 119 -4.96 11.79 14.10
CA ASP A 119 -4.54 12.09 15.48
C ASP A 119 -3.91 10.87 16.15
N PHE A 120 -4.30 9.69 15.72
CA PHE A 120 -3.70 8.46 16.22
C PHE A 120 -2.25 8.23 15.77
N LEU A 121 -1.73 9.00 14.81
CA LEU A 121 -0.30 8.99 14.50
C LEU A 121 0.57 9.54 15.64
N GLN A 122 -0.06 10.16 16.65
CA GLN A 122 0.59 10.57 17.89
C GLN A 122 0.78 9.41 18.88
N SER A 123 0.14 8.26 18.66
CA SER A 123 0.35 7.08 19.48
C SER A 123 1.73 6.46 19.26
N PRO A 124 2.34 5.82 20.27
CA PRO A 124 3.64 5.16 20.14
C PRO A 124 3.66 4.16 18.98
N MET A 125 4.76 4.09 18.22
CA MET A 125 4.90 3.07 17.19
C MET A 125 4.93 1.66 17.80
N PRO A 126 4.46 0.63 17.07
CA PRO A 126 4.61 -0.76 17.48
C PRO A 126 6.07 -1.12 17.76
N ALA A 127 6.28 -1.96 18.77
CA ALA A 127 7.59 -2.52 19.05
C ALA A 127 8.17 -3.25 17.83
N ASN A 128 9.49 -3.36 17.77
CA ASN A 128 10.14 -4.10 16.69
C ASN A 128 9.67 -5.58 16.69
N GLY A 129 9.49 -6.15 15.50
CA GLY A 129 9.06 -7.53 15.28
C GLY A 129 9.89 -8.56 16.02
N ASN A 130 11.18 -8.31 16.24
CA ASN A 130 12.05 -9.20 17.03
C ASN A 130 11.62 -9.26 18.50
N VAL A 131 11.25 -8.11 19.09
CA VAL A 131 10.75 -8.04 20.47
C VAL A 131 9.35 -8.65 20.57
N TRP A 132 8.51 -8.41 19.56
CA TRP A 132 7.17 -9.00 19.48
C TRP A 132 7.17 -10.53 19.33
N ALA A 133 8.19 -11.09 18.67
CA ALA A 133 8.32 -12.53 18.46
C ALA A 133 8.82 -13.28 19.71
N ILE A 134 9.13 -12.59 20.81
CA ILE A 134 9.60 -13.21 22.05
C ILE A 134 8.47 -14.00 22.72
N SER A 135 8.73 -15.28 22.99
CA SER A 135 7.73 -16.23 23.52
C SER A 135 7.79 -16.48 25.02
N SER A 136 8.71 -15.83 25.76
CA SER A 136 8.85 -16.03 27.21
C SER A 136 9.03 -14.71 27.97
N ALA A 137 8.54 -14.67 29.20
CA ALA A 137 8.66 -13.49 30.07
C ALA A 137 10.11 -13.20 30.46
N GLU A 138 10.92 -14.24 30.65
CA GLU A 138 12.32 -14.14 31.06
C GLU A 138 13.17 -13.53 29.93
N THR A 139 13.00 -14.03 28.71
CA THR A 139 13.70 -13.54 27.52
C THR A 139 13.28 -12.11 27.18
N TRP A 140 11.99 -11.77 27.34
CA TRP A 140 11.50 -10.41 27.19
C TRP A 140 12.15 -9.46 28.21
N LYS A 141 12.20 -9.84 29.49
CA LYS A 141 12.82 -9.04 30.54
C LYS A 141 14.32 -8.81 30.30
N ASN A 142 15.02 -9.79 29.74
CA ASN A 142 16.43 -9.65 29.37
C ASN A 142 16.62 -8.69 28.19
N SER A 143 15.75 -8.77 27.16
CA SER A 143 15.79 -7.85 26.02
C SER A 143 15.63 -6.38 26.42
N LEU A 144 14.81 -6.10 27.45
CA LEU A 144 14.63 -4.74 27.97
C LEU A 144 15.90 -4.16 28.60
N LYS A 145 16.73 -5.00 29.23
CA LYS A 145 17.99 -4.57 29.86
C LYS A 145 19.06 -4.26 28.82
N GLU A 146 19.12 -5.04 27.75
CA GLU A 146 20.07 -4.85 26.65
C GLU A 146 19.74 -3.58 25.83
N ASP A 147 18.46 -3.21 25.73
CA ASP A 147 17.97 -2.04 24.99
C ASP A 147 17.74 -0.78 25.86
N SER A 148 18.36 -0.68 27.04
CA SER A 148 18.16 0.43 28.00
C SER A 148 18.47 1.84 27.43
N SER A 149 19.24 1.95 26.35
CA SER A 149 19.57 3.22 25.67
C SER A 149 18.68 3.55 24.46
N SER A 150 17.79 2.64 24.05
CA SER A 150 17.03 2.69 22.79
C SER A 150 15.50 2.66 22.96
N GLN A 151 14.99 2.58 24.20
CA GLN A 151 13.54 2.58 24.51
C GLN A 151 12.85 3.95 24.37
N GLN A 152 13.36 4.85 23.52
CA GLN A 152 12.65 6.09 23.26
C GLN A 152 11.47 5.78 22.32
N LEU A 153 10.27 5.75 22.90
CA LEU A 153 9.04 5.51 22.17
C LEU A 153 8.70 6.74 21.35
N PHE A 154 8.97 6.67 20.05
CA PHE A 154 8.54 7.67 19.11
C PHE A 154 7.15 7.31 18.59
N SER A 155 6.29 8.31 18.50
CA SER A 155 5.06 8.20 17.73
C SER A 155 5.37 8.13 16.23
N LEU A 156 4.45 7.58 15.43
CA LEU A 156 4.65 7.52 13.97
C LEU A 156 4.85 8.93 13.40
N ARG A 157 4.11 9.92 13.92
CA ARG A 157 4.25 11.31 13.50
C ARG A 157 5.64 11.87 13.80
N GLN A 158 6.22 11.59 14.96
CA GLN A 158 7.59 12.02 15.28
C GLN A 158 8.62 11.42 14.33
N VAL A 159 8.50 10.13 14.02
CA VAL A 159 9.43 9.46 13.08
C VAL A 159 9.26 10.01 11.66
N LEU A 160 8.02 10.25 11.20
CA LEU A 160 7.76 10.88 9.90
C LEU A 160 8.38 12.29 9.82
N LEU A 161 8.19 13.12 10.84
CA LEU A 161 8.78 14.46 10.88
C LEU A 161 10.31 14.40 10.92
N GLY A 162 10.89 13.44 11.64
CA GLY A 162 12.32 13.15 11.62
C GLY A 162 12.82 12.78 10.22
N LEU A 163 12.13 11.86 9.54
CA LEU A 163 12.42 11.49 8.16
C LEU A 163 12.32 12.68 7.21
N TYR A 164 11.30 13.54 7.38
CA TYR A 164 11.10 14.70 6.52
C TYR A 164 12.17 15.76 6.70
N ARG A 165 12.62 15.96 7.94
CA ARG A 165 13.62 16.96 8.33
C ARG A 165 15.04 16.51 8.04
N TYR A 166 15.40 15.30 8.46
CA TYR A 166 16.78 14.80 8.45
C TYR A 166 17.07 13.87 7.27
N ARG A 167 16.04 13.38 6.56
CA ARG A 167 16.18 12.42 5.45
C ARG A 167 16.84 11.11 5.86
N GLU A 168 16.62 10.71 7.10
CA GLU A 168 17.16 9.49 7.69
C GLU A 168 16.03 8.65 8.28
N VAL A 169 16.22 7.34 8.23
CA VAL A 169 15.31 6.35 8.80
C VAL A 169 15.93 5.84 10.09
N PRO A 170 15.14 5.60 11.16
CA PRO A 170 15.66 4.99 12.37
C PRO A 170 16.40 3.67 12.09
N SER A 171 17.56 3.47 12.71
CA SER A 171 18.47 2.34 12.45
C SER A 171 17.85 0.95 12.66
N ARG A 172 16.81 0.83 13.50
CA ARG A 172 16.13 -0.44 13.84
C ARG A 172 14.68 -0.50 13.34
N LEU A 173 14.39 0.08 12.18
CA LEU A 173 13.05 0.04 11.60
C LEU A 173 12.78 -1.32 10.93
N ASP A 174 11.77 -2.04 11.39
CA ASP A 174 11.35 -3.31 10.80
C ASP A 174 10.41 -3.12 9.59
N ALA A 175 9.99 -4.23 8.96
CA ALA A 175 9.11 -4.20 7.81
C ALA A 175 7.70 -3.66 8.13
N PHE A 176 7.19 -3.89 9.35
CA PHE A 176 5.85 -3.42 9.74
C PHE A 176 5.85 -1.90 9.86
N ASN A 177 6.79 -1.37 10.63
CA ASN A 177 6.96 0.04 10.86
C ASN A 177 7.35 0.77 9.56
N SER A 178 8.12 0.15 8.67
CA SER A 178 8.36 0.65 7.32
C SER A 178 7.06 0.81 6.53
N LEU A 179 6.19 -0.21 6.54
CA LEU A 179 4.89 -0.13 5.88
C LEU A 179 4.00 0.98 6.48
N LEU A 180 4.04 1.21 7.80
CA LEU A 180 3.33 2.31 8.43
C LEU A 180 3.85 3.69 8.00
N LEU A 181 5.18 3.86 7.87
CA LEU A 181 5.75 5.11 7.35
C LEU A 181 5.34 5.37 5.90
N VAL A 182 5.25 4.33 5.07
CA VAL A 182 4.75 4.44 3.69
C VAL A 182 3.30 4.91 3.67
N MET A 183 2.45 4.36 4.53
CA MET A 183 1.07 4.85 4.69
C MET A 183 1.05 6.29 5.20
N GLY A 184 1.96 6.68 6.08
CA GLY A 184 2.09 8.05 6.59
C GLY A 184 2.38 9.03 5.46
N ILE A 185 3.38 8.71 4.63
CA ILE A 185 3.70 9.47 3.42
C ILE A 185 2.51 9.51 2.45
N LEU A 186 1.82 8.38 2.24
CA LEU A 186 0.63 8.31 1.39
C LEU A 186 -0.47 9.28 1.87
N ASN A 187 -0.70 9.36 3.18
CA ASN A 187 -1.65 10.30 3.78
C ASN A 187 -1.21 11.77 3.61
N ASP A 188 0.10 12.02 3.67
CA ASP A 188 0.67 13.37 3.62
C ASP A 188 0.93 13.87 2.17
N LEU A 189 0.73 13.04 1.14
CA LEU A 189 1.05 13.37 -0.28
C LEU A 189 0.48 14.70 -0.77
N SER A 190 -0.70 15.10 -0.28
CA SER A 190 -1.36 16.33 -0.72
C SER A 190 -0.58 17.60 -0.38
N TRP A 191 0.25 17.58 0.66
CA TRP A 191 1.04 18.73 1.12
C TRP A 191 2.55 18.46 1.17
N LEU A 192 2.96 17.19 1.14
CA LEU A 192 4.35 16.78 1.22
C LEU A 192 5.07 16.97 -0.11
N ARG A 193 5.85 18.06 -0.20
CA ARG A 193 6.75 18.28 -1.34
C ARG A 193 7.85 17.23 -1.37
N HIS A 194 8.26 16.82 -2.56
CA HIS A 194 9.33 15.84 -2.77
C HIS A 194 9.10 14.47 -2.09
N ALA A 195 7.84 14.04 -1.96
CA ALA A 195 7.48 12.75 -1.37
C ALA A 195 8.28 11.56 -1.94
N HIS A 196 8.64 11.62 -3.24
CA HIS A 196 9.48 10.61 -3.92
C HIS A 196 10.84 10.40 -3.24
N LEU A 197 11.45 11.43 -2.64
CA LEU A 197 12.74 11.30 -1.93
C LEU A 197 12.61 10.42 -0.69
N TYR A 198 11.54 10.61 0.09
CA TYR A 198 11.30 9.84 1.31
C TYR A 198 10.95 8.39 1.00
N LEU A 199 10.19 8.16 -0.07
CA LEU A 199 9.89 6.83 -0.57
C LEU A 199 11.14 6.11 -1.10
N ASP A 200 12.08 6.81 -1.75
CA ASP A 200 13.37 6.25 -2.16
C ASP A 200 14.24 5.84 -0.97
N ILE A 201 14.29 6.67 0.07
CA ILE A 201 15.02 6.34 1.31
C ILE A 201 14.42 5.08 1.96
N LEU A 202 13.09 5.01 2.07
CA LEU A 202 12.41 3.83 2.61
C LEU A 202 12.61 2.60 1.70
N GLN A 203 12.63 2.77 0.38
CA GLN A 203 12.90 1.67 -0.55
C GLN A 203 14.28 1.06 -0.28
N ARG A 204 15.32 1.90 -0.21
CA ARG A 204 16.69 1.45 0.08
C ARG A 204 16.78 0.76 1.44
N HIS A 205 16.09 1.29 2.45
CA HIS A 205 16.03 0.66 3.76
C HIS A 205 15.38 -0.74 3.69
N VAL A 206 14.19 -0.85 3.10
CA VAL A 206 13.43 -2.12 3.04
C VAL A 206 14.14 -3.17 2.20
N GLU A 207 14.89 -2.77 1.16
CA GLU A 207 15.76 -3.66 0.38
C GLU A 207 16.86 -4.33 1.22
N THR A 208 17.25 -3.78 2.38
CA THR A 208 18.21 -4.42 3.31
C THR A 208 17.57 -5.41 4.28
N LEU A 209 16.24 -5.40 4.40
CA LEU A 209 15.53 -6.25 5.36
C LEU A 209 15.40 -7.70 4.84
N PRO A 210 15.24 -8.70 5.73
CA PRO A 210 14.98 -10.07 5.32
C PRO A 210 13.73 -10.16 4.41
N PRO A 211 13.74 -11.01 3.36
CA PRO A 211 12.68 -11.09 2.36
C PRO A 211 11.42 -11.82 2.88
N THR A 212 10.75 -11.21 3.84
CA THR A 212 9.49 -11.68 4.42
C THR A 212 8.29 -11.23 3.58
N ALA A 213 7.11 -11.83 3.82
CA ALA A 213 5.87 -11.38 3.19
C ALA A 213 5.56 -9.90 3.51
N LEU A 214 5.88 -9.46 4.74
CA LEU A 214 5.67 -8.09 5.16
C LEU A 214 6.64 -7.11 4.51
N ALA A 215 7.93 -7.49 4.35
CA ALA A 215 8.89 -6.70 3.61
C ALA A 215 8.46 -6.53 2.14
N ARG A 216 7.97 -7.61 1.52
CA ARG A 216 7.38 -7.54 0.17
C ARG A 216 6.17 -6.61 0.12
N ALA A 217 5.25 -6.71 1.06
CA ALA A 217 4.11 -5.79 1.14
C ALA A 217 4.58 -4.33 1.26
N ALA A 218 5.59 -4.05 2.09
CA ALA A 218 6.18 -2.70 2.19
C ALA A 218 6.72 -2.21 0.84
N VAL A 219 7.53 -3.03 0.13
CA VAL A 219 8.04 -2.66 -1.20
C VAL A 219 6.92 -2.39 -2.20
N THR A 220 5.89 -3.24 -2.26
CA THR A 220 4.74 -3.02 -3.15
C THR A 220 4.03 -1.70 -2.84
N ASN A 221 3.82 -1.39 -1.55
CA ASN A 221 3.17 -0.14 -1.16
C ASN A 221 4.07 1.09 -1.37
N ILE A 222 5.41 0.95 -1.30
CA ILE A 222 6.35 2.02 -1.68
C ILE A 222 6.19 2.35 -3.15
N HIS A 223 6.28 1.35 -4.03
CA HIS A 223 6.10 1.61 -5.46
C HIS A 223 4.69 2.11 -5.77
N MET A 224 3.66 1.63 -5.06
CA MET A 224 2.29 2.13 -5.22
C MET A 224 2.20 3.62 -4.84
N ALA A 225 2.71 4.01 -3.66
CA ALA A 225 2.70 5.41 -3.25
C ALA A 225 3.50 6.29 -4.23
N SER A 226 4.65 5.82 -4.72
CA SER A 226 5.43 6.55 -5.72
C SER A 226 4.71 6.69 -7.06
N LEU A 227 3.99 5.65 -7.52
CA LEU A 227 3.17 5.72 -8.73
C LEU A 227 2.05 6.76 -8.57
N LEU A 228 1.40 6.80 -7.39
CA LEU A 228 0.29 7.70 -7.10
C LEU A 228 0.69 9.18 -7.02
N ILE A 229 1.98 9.51 -6.89
CA ILE A 229 2.49 10.89 -7.03
C ILE A 229 2.24 11.41 -8.45
N TYR A 230 2.42 10.54 -9.45
CA TYR A 230 2.37 10.91 -10.87
C TYR A 230 1.05 10.57 -11.53
N PHE A 231 0.45 9.43 -11.16
CA PHE A 231 -0.80 8.95 -11.73
C PHE A 231 -1.78 8.58 -10.61
N PRO A 232 -2.50 9.57 -10.05
CA PRO A 232 -3.42 9.35 -8.94
C PRO A 232 -4.52 8.35 -9.27
N THR A 233 -4.99 7.64 -8.24
CA THR A 233 -6.00 6.57 -8.31
C THR A 233 -7.23 6.91 -9.16
N ARG A 234 -7.78 8.13 -8.99
CA ARG A 234 -8.96 8.57 -9.75
C ARG A 234 -8.68 8.64 -11.25
N GLU A 235 -7.47 9.04 -11.62
CA GLU A 235 -7.03 9.17 -13.01
C GLU A 235 -6.71 7.79 -13.59
N VAL A 236 -6.11 6.89 -12.82
CA VAL A 236 -5.90 5.49 -13.22
C VAL A 236 -7.25 4.80 -13.51
N ILE A 237 -8.20 4.89 -12.59
CA ILE A 237 -9.54 4.29 -12.74
C ILE A 237 -10.29 4.89 -13.93
N ALA A 238 -10.21 6.21 -14.11
CA ALA A 238 -10.85 6.90 -15.23
C ALA A 238 -10.20 6.56 -16.58
N PHE A 239 -8.87 6.45 -16.65
CA PHE A 239 -8.18 5.96 -17.84
C PHE A 239 -8.60 4.53 -18.17
N GLY A 240 -8.74 3.67 -17.15
CA GLY A 240 -9.32 2.34 -17.27
C GLY A 240 -10.80 2.29 -17.64
N ARG A 241 -11.43 3.43 -17.99
CA ARG A 241 -12.83 3.60 -18.44
C ARG A 241 -13.92 3.23 -17.43
N TRP A 242 -13.58 3.16 -16.14
CA TRP A 242 -14.57 2.72 -15.14
C TRP A 242 -15.54 3.83 -14.80
N ARG A 243 -16.82 3.65 -15.20
CA ARG A 243 -17.92 4.59 -14.94
C ARG A 243 -17.59 6.04 -15.34
N VAL A 244 -16.88 6.21 -16.45
CA VAL A 244 -16.56 7.53 -17.01
C VAL A 244 -17.13 7.68 -18.42
N THR A 245 -17.49 8.92 -18.74
CA THR A 245 -17.87 9.33 -20.10
C THR A 245 -16.63 9.50 -20.99
N GLU A 246 -16.81 9.51 -22.32
CA GLU A 246 -15.70 9.75 -23.25
C GLU A 246 -15.05 11.12 -23.04
N THR A 247 -15.83 12.14 -22.66
CA THR A 247 -15.31 13.46 -22.30
C THR A 247 -14.40 13.40 -21.07
N GLN A 248 -14.83 12.73 -20.01
CA GLN A 248 -14.01 12.55 -18.80
C GLN A 248 -12.73 11.75 -19.10
N HIS A 249 -12.83 10.69 -19.92
CA HIS A 249 -11.67 9.93 -20.37
C HIS A 249 -10.68 10.79 -21.15
N SER A 250 -11.17 11.60 -22.11
CA SER A 250 -10.35 12.52 -22.90
C SER A 250 -9.64 13.57 -22.04
N MET A 251 -10.32 14.10 -21.01
CA MET A 251 -9.72 15.03 -20.05
C MET A 251 -8.56 14.37 -19.28
N VAL A 252 -8.71 13.10 -18.89
CA VAL A 252 -7.66 12.33 -18.20
C VAL A 252 -6.48 12.06 -19.13
N VAL A 253 -6.72 11.64 -20.37
CA VAL A 253 -5.65 11.49 -21.38
C VAL A 253 -4.91 12.81 -21.60
N GLY A 254 -5.63 13.94 -21.67
CA GLY A 254 -5.03 15.27 -21.80
C GLY A 254 -4.20 15.70 -20.58
N LYS A 255 -4.60 15.30 -19.36
CA LYS A 255 -3.79 15.50 -18.14
C LYS A 255 -2.54 14.62 -18.16
N LEU A 256 -2.70 13.35 -18.52
CA LEU A 256 -1.65 12.35 -18.60
C LEU A 256 -0.53 12.82 -19.54
N LYS A 257 -0.88 13.18 -20.79
CA LYS A 257 0.08 13.71 -21.78
C LYS A 257 0.80 14.97 -21.29
N ARG A 258 0.09 15.87 -20.60
CA ARG A 258 0.67 17.12 -20.07
C ARG A 258 1.75 16.90 -19.02
N TRP A 259 1.58 15.96 -18.08
CA TRP A 259 2.63 15.73 -17.09
C TRP A 259 3.73 14.80 -17.61
N MET A 260 3.40 13.89 -18.54
CA MET A 260 4.37 13.05 -19.25
C MET A 260 5.31 13.84 -20.16
N SER A 261 5.00 15.10 -20.48
CA SER A 261 5.92 16.00 -21.16
C SER A 261 7.22 16.23 -20.39
N ASN A 262 7.26 15.88 -19.10
CA ASN A 262 8.50 15.66 -18.36
C ASN A 262 8.89 14.17 -18.45
N PRO A 263 9.89 13.80 -19.28
CA PRO A 263 10.24 12.40 -19.51
C PRO A 263 10.66 11.70 -18.21
N ARG A 264 11.40 12.39 -17.33
CA ARG A 264 11.85 11.81 -16.06
C ARG A 264 10.68 11.32 -15.21
N ASN A 265 9.63 12.13 -15.08
CA ASN A 265 8.45 11.74 -14.31
C ASN A 265 7.77 10.52 -14.93
N ALA A 266 7.63 10.49 -16.26
CA ALA A 266 7.00 9.37 -16.98
C ALA A 266 7.80 8.06 -16.80
N ARG A 267 9.14 8.16 -16.88
CA ARG A 267 10.06 7.03 -16.63
C ARG A 267 9.96 6.52 -15.20
N GLU A 268 9.98 7.41 -14.21
CA GLU A 268 9.85 7.04 -12.80
C GLU A 268 8.51 6.32 -12.56
N ALA A 269 7.39 6.88 -13.04
CA ALA A 269 6.08 6.25 -12.94
C ALA A 269 6.04 4.85 -13.59
N LEU A 270 6.63 4.70 -14.78
CA LEU A 270 6.69 3.42 -15.50
C LEU A 270 7.50 2.38 -14.71
N ILE A 271 8.65 2.77 -14.14
CA ILE A 271 9.45 1.89 -13.29
C ILE A 271 8.62 1.40 -12.11
N HIS A 272 7.97 2.31 -11.37
CA HIS A 272 7.15 1.93 -10.22
C HIS A 272 6.01 0.98 -10.61
N ALA A 273 5.31 1.25 -11.72
CA ALA A 273 4.25 0.38 -12.21
C ALA A 273 4.79 -1.02 -12.61
N CYS A 274 5.89 -1.08 -13.37
CA CYS A 274 6.52 -2.35 -13.73
C CYS A 274 7.02 -3.14 -12.52
N ARG A 275 7.52 -2.47 -11.48
CA ARG A 275 7.97 -3.12 -10.23
C ARG A 275 6.83 -3.75 -9.46
N ILE A 276 5.70 -3.04 -9.30
CA ILE A 276 4.48 -3.60 -8.70
C ILE A 276 4.03 -4.84 -9.47
N TRP A 277 3.94 -4.71 -10.80
CA TRP A 277 3.47 -5.77 -11.67
C TRP A 277 4.36 -7.02 -11.59
N SER A 278 5.68 -6.86 -11.72
CA SER A 278 6.62 -7.99 -11.65
C SER A 278 6.68 -8.63 -10.26
N GLN A 279 6.66 -7.83 -9.19
CA GLN A 279 6.69 -8.36 -7.84
C GLN A 279 5.46 -9.22 -7.53
N ILE A 280 4.25 -8.72 -7.86
CA ILE A 280 3.01 -9.48 -7.65
C ILE A 280 2.93 -10.66 -8.61
N ARG A 281 3.54 -10.62 -9.79
CA ARG A 281 3.57 -11.79 -10.67
C ARG A 281 4.48 -12.90 -10.12
N LEU A 282 5.68 -12.52 -9.66
CA LEU A 282 6.76 -13.47 -9.33
C LEU A 282 6.82 -13.89 -7.86
N SER A 283 6.38 -13.06 -6.92
CA SER A 283 6.64 -13.25 -5.49
C SER A 283 5.45 -12.85 -4.62
N ARG A 284 4.29 -13.45 -4.92
CA ARG A 284 3.01 -13.19 -4.24
C ARG A 284 3.07 -13.48 -2.75
N THR A 285 2.33 -12.68 -2.01
CA THR A 285 2.08 -12.81 -0.57
C THR A 285 0.66 -13.28 -0.28
N ASN A 286 -0.22 -13.31 -1.29
CA ASN A 286 -1.66 -13.54 -1.16
C ASN A 286 -2.36 -12.51 -0.26
N ALA A 287 -1.78 -11.32 -0.12
CA ALA A 287 -2.37 -10.23 0.64
C ALA A 287 -3.47 -9.52 -0.16
N HIS A 288 -4.46 -8.98 0.54
CA HIS A 288 -5.65 -8.35 -0.07
C HIS A 288 -5.33 -7.18 -0.98
N HIS A 289 -4.26 -6.44 -0.68
CA HIS A 289 -3.84 -5.28 -1.45
C HIS A 289 -3.20 -5.63 -2.81
N GLU A 290 -2.80 -6.88 -3.04
CA GLU A 290 -2.14 -7.28 -4.29
C GLU A 290 -3.08 -7.15 -5.49
N ALA A 291 -4.37 -7.50 -5.35
CA ALA A 291 -5.35 -7.39 -6.43
C ALA A 291 -5.49 -5.96 -6.98
N PRO A 292 -5.84 -4.94 -6.16
CA PRO A 292 -5.94 -3.58 -6.65
C PRO A 292 -4.59 -3.02 -7.09
N ALA A 293 -3.48 -3.32 -6.40
CA ALA A 293 -2.15 -2.85 -6.81
C ALA A 293 -1.76 -3.38 -8.20
N PHE A 294 -2.07 -4.64 -8.49
CA PHE A 294 -1.79 -5.27 -9.77
C PHE A 294 -2.65 -4.71 -10.91
N LEU A 295 -3.92 -4.40 -10.63
CA LEU A 295 -4.78 -3.71 -11.58
C LEU A 295 -4.27 -2.29 -11.88
N HIS A 296 -3.92 -1.52 -10.84
CA HIS A 296 -3.39 -0.17 -11.00
C HIS A 296 -2.09 -0.14 -11.79
N SER A 297 -1.19 -1.09 -11.52
CA SER A 297 0.06 -1.17 -12.25
C SER A 297 -0.15 -1.51 -13.73
N ALA A 298 -1.03 -2.47 -14.04
CA ALA A 298 -1.32 -2.83 -15.42
C ALA A 298 -1.96 -1.67 -16.22
N ILE A 299 -2.94 -0.98 -15.63
CA ILE A 299 -3.57 0.19 -16.25
C ILE A 299 -2.54 1.33 -16.43
N SER A 300 -1.65 1.52 -15.45
CA SER A 300 -0.61 2.55 -15.54
C SER A 300 0.44 2.25 -16.60
N ILE A 301 0.92 1.00 -16.69
CA ILE A 301 1.82 0.57 -17.77
C ILE A 301 1.12 0.76 -19.11
N TRP A 302 -0.16 0.36 -19.21
CA TRP A 302 -0.94 0.56 -20.43
C TRP A 302 -0.97 2.05 -20.84
N ALA A 303 -1.37 2.93 -19.93
CA ALA A 303 -1.46 4.36 -20.20
C ALA A 303 -0.12 4.98 -20.61
N LEU A 304 0.96 4.65 -19.88
CA LEU A 304 2.29 5.20 -20.10
C LEU A 304 2.90 4.69 -21.41
N VAL A 305 2.72 3.41 -21.76
CA VAL A 305 3.23 2.86 -23.02
C VAL A 305 2.46 3.40 -24.22
N GLU A 306 1.15 3.57 -24.11
CA GLU A 306 0.32 4.04 -25.21
C GLU A 306 0.54 5.53 -25.56
N HIS A 307 0.83 6.37 -24.56
CA HIS A 307 0.90 7.81 -24.75
C HIS A 307 2.30 8.41 -24.59
N SER A 308 3.32 7.58 -24.32
CA SER A 308 4.70 8.05 -24.26
C SER A 308 5.35 8.05 -25.64
N GLU A 309 5.99 9.17 -25.97
CA GLU A 309 6.83 9.32 -27.17
C GLU A 309 8.07 8.41 -27.15
N GLU A 310 8.41 7.83 -26.00
CA GLU A 310 9.55 6.92 -25.86
C GLU A 310 9.42 5.63 -26.67
N PHE A 311 8.20 5.27 -27.05
CA PHE A 311 7.90 4.05 -27.80
C PHE A 311 7.69 4.29 -29.30
N ASP A 312 7.73 5.54 -29.77
CA ASP A 312 7.43 5.93 -31.16
C ASP A 312 8.68 5.95 -32.07
N VAL A 313 9.68 5.11 -31.80
CA VAL A 313 10.97 5.18 -32.50
C VAL A 313 11.03 4.15 -33.64
N GLY A 314 10.92 4.64 -34.87
CA GLY A 314 10.96 3.87 -36.13
C GLY A 314 12.30 3.20 -36.49
N ASN A 315 13.17 2.95 -35.51
CA ASN A 315 14.38 2.11 -35.59
C ASN A 315 14.84 1.71 -34.17
N ALA A 316 13.96 1.05 -33.41
CA ALA A 316 14.24 0.70 -32.01
C ALA A 316 15.37 -0.31 -31.81
N ASP A 317 15.77 -1.06 -32.84
CA ASP A 317 16.67 -2.21 -32.71
C ASP A 317 18.13 -1.89 -32.37
N GLU A 318 18.55 -0.64 -32.58
CA GLU A 318 19.90 -0.17 -32.26
C GLU A 318 20.10 0.15 -30.77
N PHE A 319 19.02 0.33 -29.99
CA PHE A 319 19.14 0.70 -28.58
C PHE A 319 19.36 -0.51 -27.67
N PRO A 320 20.18 -0.38 -26.61
CA PRO A 320 20.35 -1.45 -25.64
C PRO A 320 19.05 -1.72 -24.87
N ILE A 321 18.85 -2.99 -24.51
CA ILE A 321 17.67 -3.43 -23.75
C ILE A 321 17.84 -3.07 -22.28
N LEU A 322 16.81 -2.45 -21.70
CA LEU A 322 16.69 -2.21 -20.26
C LEU A 322 15.55 -3.06 -19.70
N ARG A 323 15.86 -3.94 -18.75
CA ARG A 323 14.86 -4.71 -18.01
C ARG A 323 14.32 -3.90 -16.84
N LEU A 324 13.07 -3.45 -16.94
CA LEU A 324 12.43 -2.61 -15.92
C LEU A 324 12.17 -3.37 -14.61
N ASP A 325 12.14 -4.70 -14.67
CA ASP A 325 12.01 -5.61 -13.54
C ASP A 325 13.35 -6.16 -13.03
N GLY A 326 14.47 -5.74 -13.64
CA GLY A 326 15.83 -6.16 -13.30
C GLY A 326 16.48 -5.31 -12.21
N SER A 327 17.68 -4.78 -12.47
CA SER A 327 18.42 -3.92 -11.53
C SER A 327 17.68 -2.61 -11.22
N SER A 328 17.47 -2.32 -9.93
CA SER A 328 16.88 -1.04 -9.47
C SER A 328 17.78 0.15 -9.85
N ARG A 329 19.11 -0.07 -9.84
CA ARG A 329 20.11 0.95 -10.16
C ARG A 329 20.04 1.38 -11.62
N ASP A 330 19.98 0.44 -12.56
CA ASP A 330 20.00 0.74 -14.01
C ASP A 330 18.72 1.47 -14.42
N ALA A 331 17.58 1.06 -13.86
CA ALA A 331 16.30 1.72 -14.06
C ALA A 331 16.33 3.18 -13.55
N LYS A 332 16.90 3.43 -12.36
CA LYS A 332 17.04 4.78 -11.80
C LYS A 332 17.98 5.66 -12.64
N TYR A 333 19.08 5.13 -13.13
CA TYR A 333 19.98 5.87 -14.03
C TYR A 333 19.28 6.24 -15.33
N TRP A 334 18.53 5.32 -15.93
CA TRP A 334 17.75 5.62 -17.13
C TRP A 334 16.66 6.67 -16.88
N ALA A 335 15.96 6.60 -15.74
CA ALA A 335 14.97 7.61 -15.37
C ALA A 335 15.56 9.02 -15.25
N ALA A 336 16.76 9.14 -14.70
CA ALA A 336 17.46 10.41 -14.55
C ALA A 336 18.16 10.91 -15.83
N GLY A 337 18.49 10.01 -16.75
CA GLY A 337 19.22 10.33 -17.98
C GLY A 337 18.32 10.75 -19.15
N ASN A 338 18.91 10.85 -20.34
CA ASN A 338 18.22 11.13 -21.61
C ASN A 338 18.36 9.99 -22.63
N GLU A 339 19.03 8.90 -22.26
CA GLU A 339 19.30 7.77 -23.14
C GLU A 339 18.00 7.04 -23.56
N LYS A 340 17.90 6.74 -24.86
CA LYS A 340 16.86 5.85 -25.38
C LYS A 340 17.25 4.40 -25.11
N LYS A 341 16.29 3.60 -24.64
CA LYS A 341 16.45 2.17 -24.33
C LYS A 341 15.28 1.38 -24.87
N ARG A 342 15.52 0.13 -25.24
CA ARG A 342 14.45 -0.84 -25.51
C ARG A 342 13.94 -1.39 -24.19
N LEU A 343 12.76 -0.96 -23.77
CA LEU A 343 12.20 -1.32 -22.47
C LEU A 343 11.59 -2.71 -22.50
N TYR A 344 12.08 -3.59 -21.63
CA TYR A 344 11.65 -4.97 -21.50
C TYR A 344 11.01 -5.22 -20.13
N LEU A 345 9.91 -5.97 -20.12
CA LEU A 345 9.24 -6.46 -18.92
C LEU A 345 9.00 -7.97 -19.02
N SER A 346 9.50 -8.77 -18.07
CA SER A 346 9.37 -10.24 -18.15
C SER A 346 7.92 -10.68 -18.13
N GLY A 347 7.53 -11.59 -19.02
CA GLY A 347 6.12 -12.00 -19.19
C GLY A 347 5.32 -11.13 -20.14
N VAL A 348 5.82 -9.94 -20.52
CA VAL A 348 5.23 -9.07 -21.54
C VAL A 348 6.13 -8.95 -22.78
N GLY A 349 7.45 -8.92 -22.58
CA GLY A 349 8.43 -8.71 -23.64
C GLY A 349 8.81 -7.23 -23.79
N LEU A 350 9.22 -6.84 -25.00
CA LEU A 350 9.53 -5.46 -25.34
C LEU A 350 8.25 -4.63 -25.38
N LEU A 351 8.17 -3.58 -24.56
CA LEU A 351 6.95 -2.78 -24.36
C LEU A 351 6.53 -2.00 -25.61
N GLY A 352 7.49 -1.61 -26.46
CA GLY A 352 7.22 -0.93 -27.74
C GLY A 352 6.76 -1.86 -28.86
N HIS A 353 6.79 -3.19 -28.69
CA HIS A 353 6.37 -4.11 -29.75
C HIS A 353 4.85 -4.17 -29.89
N ARG A 354 4.38 -4.37 -31.13
CA ARG A 354 2.97 -4.64 -31.42
C ARG A 354 2.49 -5.83 -30.58
N GLY A 355 1.38 -5.63 -29.87
CA GLY A 355 0.78 -6.65 -29.00
C GLY A 355 1.39 -6.78 -27.60
N ALA A 356 2.41 -6.00 -27.22
CA ALA A 356 2.93 -5.99 -25.85
C ALA A 356 1.83 -5.63 -24.83
N LEU A 357 1.07 -4.58 -25.10
CA LEU A 357 -0.09 -4.20 -24.27
C LEU A 357 -1.15 -5.30 -24.19
N ALA A 358 -1.47 -5.97 -25.30
CA ALA A 358 -2.41 -7.08 -25.29
C ALA A 358 -1.89 -8.25 -24.41
N ARG A 359 -0.59 -8.57 -24.45
CA ARG A 359 0.02 -9.58 -23.58
C ARG A 359 -0.02 -9.16 -22.11
N LEU A 360 0.31 -7.90 -21.80
CA LEU A 360 0.21 -7.34 -20.45
C LEU A 360 -1.21 -7.50 -19.90
N ILE A 361 -2.22 -7.06 -20.66
CA ILE A 361 -3.63 -7.10 -20.23
C ILE A 361 -4.12 -8.54 -20.05
N ASN A 362 -3.81 -9.44 -21.00
CA ASN A 362 -4.22 -10.83 -20.92
C ASN A 362 -3.56 -11.57 -19.75
N GLU A 363 -2.25 -11.38 -19.54
CA GLU A 363 -1.54 -11.97 -18.41
C GLU A 363 -2.06 -11.42 -17.08
N THR A 364 -2.30 -10.10 -17.00
CA THR A 364 -2.84 -9.47 -15.79
C THR A 364 -4.21 -10.04 -15.44
N ALA A 365 -5.13 -10.07 -16.41
CA ALA A 365 -6.47 -10.57 -16.21
C ALA A 365 -6.49 -12.06 -15.86
N ARG A 366 -5.66 -12.89 -16.52
CA ARG A 366 -5.50 -14.31 -16.19
C ARG A 366 -5.05 -14.50 -14.74
N LEU A 367 -4.05 -13.75 -14.28
CA LEU A 367 -3.56 -13.85 -12.91
C LEU A 367 -4.59 -13.35 -11.88
N LEU A 368 -5.32 -12.28 -12.20
CA LEU A 368 -6.44 -11.80 -11.37
C LEU A 368 -7.53 -12.86 -11.24
N GLU A 369 -7.88 -13.56 -12.32
CA GLU A 369 -8.94 -14.58 -12.37
C GLU A 369 -8.54 -15.91 -11.72
N GLU A 370 -7.32 -16.40 -11.96
CA GLU A 370 -6.94 -17.79 -11.63
C GLU A 370 -6.01 -17.92 -10.42
N ARG A 371 -5.29 -16.86 -10.06
CA ARG A 371 -4.06 -16.97 -9.25
C ARG A 371 -4.02 -16.06 -8.03
N ILE A 372 -4.83 -15.01 -7.98
CA ILE A 372 -4.96 -14.13 -6.82
C ILE A 372 -6.03 -14.68 -5.88
N ALA A 373 -5.69 -14.79 -4.60
CA ALA A 373 -6.51 -15.47 -3.59
C ALA A 373 -7.82 -14.74 -3.22
N TRP A 374 -7.92 -13.45 -3.52
CA TRP A 374 -9.03 -12.60 -3.08
C TRP A 374 -10.11 -12.49 -4.16
N PRO A 375 -11.38 -12.86 -3.90
CA PRO A 375 -12.42 -12.93 -4.94
C PRO A 375 -12.74 -11.60 -5.63
N GLN A 376 -12.43 -10.45 -5.02
CA GLN A 376 -12.52 -9.15 -5.68
C GLN A 376 -11.69 -9.10 -6.97
N ALA A 377 -10.54 -9.80 -7.01
CA ALA A 377 -9.70 -9.90 -8.21
C ALA A 377 -10.44 -10.51 -9.40
N TRP A 378 -11.25 -11.55 -9.17
CA TRP A 378 -11.97 -12.29 -10.22
C TRP A 378 -12.99 -11.42 -10.98
N ARG A 379 -13.49 -10.36 -10.36
CA ARG A 379 -14.37 -9.38 -11.00
C ARG A 379 -13.61 -8.36 -11.85
N THR A 380 -12.36 -8.07 -11.48
CA THR A 380 -11.55 -7.02 -12.13
C THR A 380 -10.84 -7.49 -13.41
N GLY A 381 -10.47 -8.77 -13.51
CA GLY A 381 -9.80 -9.33 -14.70
C GLY A 381 -10.63 -9.21 -15.99
N PRO A 382 -11.90 -9.68 -16.01
CA PRO A 382 -12.77 -9.55 -17.19
C PRO A 382 -13.04 -8.10 -17.57
N TYR A 383 -13.21 -7.23 -16.57
CA TYR A 383 -13.39 -5.80 -16.78
C TYR A 383 -12.18 -5.17 -17.49
N LEU A 384 -10.95 -5.50 -17.05
CA LEU A 384 -9.73 -5.00 -17.67
C LEU A 384 -9.62 -5.40 -19.15
N LYS A 385 -9.95 -6.67 -19.48
CA LYS A 385 -10.00 -7.15 -20.87
C LYS A 385 -11.02 -6.38 -21.70
N GLN A 386 -12.23 -6.18 -21.17
CA GLN A 386 -13.30 -5.45 -21.83
C GLN A 386 -12.89 -4.00 -22.12
N SER A 387 -12.41 -3.29 -21.10
CA SER A 387 -11.97 -1.89 -21.21
C SER A 387 -10.89 -1.71 -22.26
N TYR A 388 -9.89 -2.60 -22.29
CA TYR A 388 -8.84 -2.58 -23.30
C TYR A 388 -9.38 -2.85 -24.71
N ALA A 389 -10.30 -3.82 -24.86
CA ALA A 389 -10.91 -4.13 -26.16
C ALA A 389 -11.75 -2.97 -26.70
N GLU A 390 -12.52 -2.28 -25.85
CA GLU A 390 -13.26 -1.06 -26.21
C GLU A 390 -12.32 0.05 -26.66
N SER A 391 -11.19 0.22 -25.96
CA SER A 391 -10.15 1.18 -26.34
C SER A 391 -9.59 0.94 -27.75
N ARG A 392 -9.52 -0.32 -28.20
CA ARG A 392 -9.03 -0.67 -29.55
C ARG A 392 -10.06 -0.43 -30.66
N ARG A 393 -11.35 -0.27 -30.32
CA ARG A 393 -12.41 -0.01 -31.32
C ARG A 393 -12.54 1.47 -31.68
N VAL A 394 -12.03 2.35 -30.82
CA VAL A 394 -12.11 3.82 -30.96
C VAL A 394 -10.88 4.41 -31.67
N GLN A 395 -9.83 3.61 -31.84
CA GLN A 395 -8.62 3.92 -32.62
C GLN A 395 -8.76 3.38 -34.04
#